data_AF-A0A953GQK0-F1
#
_entry.id   AF-A0A953GQK0-F1
#
_cell.length_a   1.000
_cell.length_b   1.000
_cell.length_c   1.000
_cell.angle_alpha   90.00
_cell.angle_beta   90.00
_cell.angle_gamma   90.00
#
_symmetry.space_group_name_H-M   'P 1'
#
loop_
_entity.id
_entity.type
_entity.pdbx_description
1 polymer ?
#
loop_
_entity_poly.entity_id
_entity_poly.type
_entity_poly.pdbx_seq_one_letter_code
_entity_poly.pdbx_strand_id
1 'polypeptide(L)' 'KLDRTTNTLVLPGFWLEDKATGRDPEFIAAMARGIADFKAFLGAERLDARAVLPVALRAAMKR' A
#
# COMPACT_ATOMS: atom_id res chain seq x y z
N LYS A 1 -8.36 5.01 -2.93
CA LYS A 1 -9.16 6.27 -2.99
C LYS A 1 -8.24 7.45 -2.78
N LEU A 2 -8.35 8.53 -3.55
CA LEU A 2 -7.66 9.80 -3.24
C LEU A 2 -8.60 10.70 -2.42
N ASP A 3 -8.26 10.96 -1.17
CA ASP A 3 -8.89 12.00 -0.35
C ASP A 3 -8.28 13.36 -0.73
N ARG A 4 -9.08 14.24 -1.33
CA ARG A 4 -8.59 15.52 -1.87
C ARG A 4 -8.43 16.58 -0.78
N THR A 5 -9.22 16.54 0.28
CA THR A 5 -9.14 17.49 1.39
C THR A 5 -7.82 17.35 2.13
N THR A 6 -7.34 16.12 2.27
CA THR A 6 -6.08 15.80 2.95
C THR A 6 -4.98 15.35 1.99
N ASN A 7 -5.18 15.42 0.67
CA ASN A 7 -4.24 14.93 -0.35
C ASN A 7 -3.61 13.56 0.01
N THR A 8 -4.46 12.61 0.41
CA THR A 8 -4.04 11.31 0.94
C THR A 8 -4.55 10.18 0.06
N LEU A 9 -3.64 9.31 -0.39
CA LEU A 9 -4.01 8.03 -0.98
C LEU A 9 -4.43 7.08 0.15
N VAL A 10 -5.71 6.72 0.19
CA VAL A 10 -6.29 5.79 1.16
C VAL A 10 -6.46 4.41 0.52
N LEU A 11 -5.93 3.38 1.19
CA LEU A 11 -6.19 1.97 0.92
C LEU A 11 -7.25 1.49 1.95
N PRO A 12 -8.56 1.55 1.63
CA PRO A 12 -9.64 1.37 2.61
C PRO A 12 -9.82 -0.07 3.10
N GLY A 13 -9.25 -1.05 2.39
CA GLY A 13 -9.23 -2.46 2.77
C GLY A 13 -8.40 -3.24 1.77
N PHE A 14 -7.48 -4.07 2.27
CA PHE A 14 -6.63 -4.91 1.43
C PHE A 14 -6.26 -6.19 2.17
N TRP A 15 -6.57 -7.33 1.55
CA TRP A 15 -6.17 -8.66 2.00
C TRP A 15 -5.57 -9.42 0.82
N LEU A 16 -4.83 -10.49 1.13
CA LEU A 16 -4.34 -11.43 0.13
C LEU A 16 -5.20 -12.69 0.24
N GLU A 17 -5.70 -13.17 -0.89
CA GLU A 17 -6.47 -14.41 -0.94
C GLU A 17 -5.59 -15.61 -0.56
N ASP A 18 -4.37 -15.64 -1.09
CA ASP A 18 -3.33 -16.58 -0.69
C ASP A 18 -2.39 -15.94 0.35
N LYS A 19 -2.30 -16.58 1.51
CA LYS A 19 -1.41 -16.16 2.60
C LYS A 19 0.07 -16.38 2.26
N ALA A 20 0.39 -17.31 1.36
CA ALA A 20 1.76 -17.56 0.94
C ALA A 20 2.34 -16.35 0.19
N THR A 21 1.55 -15.70 -0.67
CA THR A 21 1.93 -14.47 -1.38
C THR A 21 2.33 -13.36 -0.40
N GLY A 22 1.68 -13.29 0.77
CA GLY A 22 2.00 -12.31 1.82
C GLY A 22 3.30 -12.57 2.57
N ARG A 23 4.01 -13.65 2.24
CA ARG A 23 5.32 -14.02 2.81
C ARG A 23 6.45 -13.95 1.79
N ASP A 24 6.11 -13.80 0.50
CA ASP A 24 7.09 -13.66 -0.57
C ASP A 24 7.71 -12.25 -0.52
N PRO A 25 9.02 -12.13 -0.23
CA PRO A 25 9.70 -10.84 -0.13
C PRO A 25 9.70 -10.07 -1.46
N GLU A 26 9.78 -10.76 -2.60
CA GLU A 26 9.81 -10.12 -3.92
C GLU A 26 8.46 -9.52 -4.25
N PHE A 27 7.38 -10.26 -3.97
CA PHE A 27 6.02 -9.75 -4.09
C PHE A 27 5.80 -8.52 -3.20
N ILE A 28 6.21 -8.60 -1.93
CA ILE A 28 6.05 -7.48 -0.98
C ILE A 28 6.77 -6.24 -1.49
N ALA A 29 8.01 -6.39 -1.97
CA ALA A 29 8.82 -5.29 -2.49
C ALA A 29 8.18 -4.68 -3.75
N ALA A 30 7.78 -5.52 -4.71
CA ALA A 30 7.15 -5.09 -5.95
C ALA A 30 5.82 -4.35 -5.69
N MET A 31 4.97 -4.89 -4.80
CA MET A 31 3.69 -4.27 -4.44
C MET A 31 3.89 -2.93 -3.71
N ALA A 32 4.80 -2.88 -2.73
CA ALA A 32 5.11 -1.63 -2.03
C ALA A 32 5.61 -0.56 -3.01
N ARG A 33 6.46 -0.95 -3.97
CA ARG A 33 6.95 -0.06 -5.02
C ARG A 33 5.82 0.45 -5.92
N GLY A 34 4.97 -0.44 -6.41
CA GLY A 34 3.82 -0.06 -7.24
C GLY A 34 2.87 0.92 -6.54
N ILE A 35 2.66 0.76 -5.22
CA ILE A 35 1.87 1.71 -4.43
C ILE A 35 2.56 3.07 -4.29
N ALA A 36 3.89 3.09 -4.12
CA ALA A 36 4.66 4.34 -4.10
C ALA A 36 4.59 5.07 -5.45
N ASP A 37 4.75 4.34 -6.55
CA ASP A 37 4.65 4.91 -7.89
C ASP A 37 3.21 5.41 -8.19
N PHE A 38 2.18 4.68 -7.72
CA PHE A 38 0.79 5.12 -7.84
C PHE A 38 0.48 6.36 -7.01
N LYS A 39 1.02 6.45 -5.79
CA LYS A 39 0.94 7.66 -4.95
C LYS A 39 1.56 8.86 -5.67
N ALA A 40 2.73 8.68 -6.28
CA ALA A 40 3.41 9.72 -7.04
C ALA A 40 2.63 10.14 -8.30
N PHE A 41 2.11 9.17 -9.06
CA PHE A 41 1.26 9.42 -10.23
C PHE A 41 0.02 10.26 -9.88
N LEU A 42 -0.61 9.99 -8.74
CA LEU A 42 -1.77 10.75 -8.27
C LEU A 42 -1.41 12.12 -7.67
N GLY A 43 -0.13 12.43 -7.47
CA GLY A 43 0.30 13.62 -6.75
C GLY A 43 -0.18 13.64 -5.30
N ALA A 44 -0.25 12.47 -4.65
CA ALA A 44 -0.63 12.37 -3.24
C ALA A 44 0.60 12.54 -2.34
N GLU A 45 0.50 13.37 -1.30
CA GLU A 45 1.55 13.61 -0.32
C GLU A 45 1.61 12.50 0.72
N ARG A 46 0.46 11.92 1.07
CA ARG A 46 0.31 10.93 2.15
C ARG A 46 -0.26 9.60 1.65
N LEU A 47 0.06 8.54 2.37
CA LEU A 47 -0.50 7.20 2.21
C LEU A 47 -1.13 6.75 3.53
N ASP A 48 -2.41 6.39 3.50
CA ASP A 48 -3.10 5.69 4.58
C ASP A 48 -3.30 4.22 4.21
N ALA A 49 -2.43 3.38 4.75
CA ALA A 49 -2.43 1.92 4.57
C ALA A 49 -2.88 1.17 5.84
N ARG A 50 -3.56 1.83 6.80
CA ARG A 50 -3.89 1.22 8.09
C ARG A 50 -4.76 -0.04 7.95
N ALA A 51 -5.64 -0.07 6.96
CA ALA A 51 -6.54 -1.19 6.66
C ALA A 51 -5.91 -2.30 5.81
N VAL A 52 -4.61 -2.23 5.49
CA VAL A 52 -3.86 -3.31 4.85
C VAL A 52 -3.60 -4.41 5.89
N LEU A 53 -4.21 -5.59 5.71
CA LEU A 53 -4.12 -6.69 6.67
C LEU A 53 -2.75 -7.37 6.71
N PRO A 54 -2.08 -7.67 5.57
CA PRO A 54 -0.75 -8.28 5.62
C PRO A 54 0.25 -7.32 6.26
N VAL A 55 0.70 -7.63 7.47
CA VAL A 55 1.54 -6.75 8.29
C VAL A 55 2.87 -6.46 7.60
N ALA A 56 3.49 -7.46 6.96
CA ALA A 56 4.74 -7.30 6.23
C ALA A 56 4.61 -6.32 5.05
N LEU A 57 3.51 -6.42 4.29
CA LEU A 57 3.22 -5.51 3.19
C LEU A 57 2.97 -4.08 3.70
N ARG A 58 2.16 -3.93 4.75
CA ARG A 58 1.91 -2.62 5.37
C ARG A 58 3.20 -1.98 5.91
N ALA A 59 4.13 -2.78 6.43
CA ALA A 59 5.42 -2.29 6.89
C ALA A 59 6.31 -1.82 5.72
N ALA A 60 6.30 -2.55 4.59
CA ALA A 60 7.04 -2.19 3.39
C ALA A 60 6.58 -0.86 2.78
N MET A 61 5.29 -0.52 2.89
CA MET A 61 4.70 0.74 2.40
C MET A 61 5.04 1.99 3.23
N LYS A 62 5.64 1.84 4.43
CA LYS A 62 6.02 2.97 5.28
C LYS A 62 7.41 3.53 4.96
N ARG A 63 8.17 2.84 4.11
CA ARG A 63 9.55 3.17 3.77
C ARG A 63 9.63 4.23 2.69
#